data_AF-A0A7S0S2R1-F1
#
_entry.id   AF-A0A7S0S2R1-F1
#
_cell.length_a   1.000
_cell.length_b   1.000
_cell.length_c   1.000
_cell.angle_alpha   90.00
_cell.angle_beta   90.00
_cell.angle_gamma   90.00
#
_symmetry.space_group_name_H-M   'P 1'
#
loop_
_entity.id
_entity.type
_entity.pdbx_description
1 polymer ?
#
loop_
_entity_poly.entity_id
_entity_poly.type
_entity_poly.pdbx_seq_one_letter_code
_entity_poly.pdbx_strand_id
1 'polypeptide(L)'
;AWGWTGLHCTSTALWYRKDPSTFMRLDLASRQVRVAARVQGAELVRSPTWALDEATETVYYKPVYDQPTVHKLDTRTGSQSTLQLPAGSDMLLACTGDGKLVVRADNKVQLQLWDPAQPQQAPVVLAGREV
;
A
#
# COMPACT_ATOMS: atom_id res chain seq x y z
N ALA A 1 -20.21 5.33 -9.04
CA ALA A 1 -19.25 4.34 -9.59
C ALA A 1 -17.98 5.11 -9.90
N TRP A 2 -16.80 4.77 -9.40
CA TRP A 2 -16.05 3.54 -9.68
C TRP A 2 -15.27 3.09 -8.45
N GLY A 3 -15.63 1.91 -7.96
CA GLY A 3 -14.82 1.16 -7.00
C GLY A 3 -13.76 0.39 -7.78
N TRP A 4 -12.51 0.63 -7.46
CA TRP A 4 -11.48 -0.39 -7.57
C TRP A 4 -11.08 -0.71 -6.14
N THR A 5 -11.84 -1.62 -5.54
CA THR A 5 -11.41 -2.32 -4.33
C THR A 5 -10.23 -3.18 -4.76
N GLY A 6 -9.00 -2.73 -4.49
CA GLY A 6 -7.84 -3.59 -4.66
C GLY A 6 -8.10 -4.94 -3.99
N LEU A 7 -7.55 -6.00 -4.57
CA LEU A 7 -7.65 -7.36 -4.05
C LEU A 7 -6.21 -7.85 -3.93
N HIS A 8 -5.83 -8.27 -2.72
CA HIS A 8 -4.51 -8.84 -2.47
C HIS A 8 -4.72 -10.23 -1.87
N CYS A 9 -4.24 -11.27 -2.53
CA CYS A 9 -4.40 -12.64 -2.08
C CYS A 9 -3.06 -13.17 -1.61
N THR A 10 -3.05 -13.73 -0.40
CA THR A 10 -1.91 -14.44 0.19
C THR A 10 -2.22 -15.94 0.21
N SER A 11 -1.28 -16.76 0.64
CA SER A 11 -1.52 -18.19 0.87
C SER A 11 -2.55 -18.48 1.97
N THR A 12 -2.83 -17.51 2.85
CA THR A 12 -3.68 -17.71 4.04
C THR A 12 -4.90 -16.79 4.08
N ALA A 13 -4.92 -15.70 3.31
CA ALA A 13 -5.94 -14.68 3.40
C ALA A 13 -6.18 -13.96 2.08
N LEU A 14 -7.43 -13.53 1.90
CA LEU A 14 -7.81 -12.55 0.89
C LEU A 14 -8.03 -11.21 1.59
N TRP A 15 -7.32 -10.19 1.13
CA TRP A 15 -7.41 -8.82 1.61
C TRP A 15 -8.07 -7.96 0.58
N TYR A 16 -9.00 -7.12 1.03
CA TYR A 16 -9.66 -6.17 0.16
C TYR A 16 -10.04 -4.93 0.94
N ARG A 17 -10.14 -3.82 0.21
CA ARG A 17 -10.62 -2.57 0.77
C ARG A 17 -12.12 -2.48 0.56
N LYS A 18 -12.91 -2.35 1.61
CA LYS A 18 -14.38 -2.24 1.51
C LYS A 18 -14.81 -0.83 1.11
N ASP A 19 -14.14 0.15 1.68
CA ASP A 19 -14.40 1.57 1.51
C ASP A 19 -13.11 2.38 1.79
N PRO A 20 -13.09 3.70 1.55
CA PRO A 20 -11.90 4.52 1.77
C PRO A 20 -11.24 4.39 3.16
N SER A 21 -11.93 3.94 4.20
CA SER A 21 -11.35 3.83 5.54
C SER A 21 -11.24 2.41 6.06
N THR A 22 -11.79 1.41 5.37
CA THR A 22 -11.92 0.05 5.93
C THR A 22 -11.20 -0.99 5.07
N PHE A 23 -10.24 -1.68 5.69
CA PHE A 23 -9.59 -2.86 5.14
C PHE A 23 -10.19 -4.12 5.76
N MET A 24 -10.51 -5.09 4.91
CA MET A 24 -11.13 -6.36 5.26
C MET A 24 -10.15 -7.50 5.00
N ARG A 25 -10.25 -8.55 5.82
CA ARG A 25 -9.51 -9.80 5.68
C ARG A 25 -10.48 -10.96 5.72
N LEU A 26 -10.48 -11.76 4.67
CA LEU A 26 -11.07 -13.09 4.64
C LEU A 26 -9.96 -14.10 4.94
N ASP A 27 -10.10 -14.82 6.03
CA ASP A 27 -9.24 -15.95 6.36
C ASP A 27 -9.64 -17.16 5.50
N LEU A 28 -8.73 -17.68 4.68
CA LEU A 28 -9.07 -18.72 3.70
C LEU A 28 -9.35 -20.08 4.36
N ALA A 29 -8.67 -20.38 5.47
CA ALA A 29 -8.84 -21.65 6.18
C ALA A 29 -10.18 -21.70 6.91
N SER A 30 -10.50 -20.67 7.68
CA SER A 30 -11.74 -20.60 8.48
C SER A 30 -12.95 -20.05 7.70
N ARG A 31 -12.71 -19.45 6.53
CA ARG A 31 -13.72 -18.75 5.70
C ARG A 31 -14.41 -17.60 6.45
N GLN A 32 -13.73 -17.01 7.42
CA GLN A 32 -14.25 -15.91 8.22
C GLN A 32 -13.78 -14.57 7.67
N VAL A 33 -14.73 -13.64 7.52
CA VAL A 33 -14.46 -12.26 7.11
C VAL A 33 -14.45 -11.37 8.36
N ARG A 34 -13.42 -10.54 8.49
CA ARG A 34 -13.33 -9.54 9.55
C ARG A 34 -12.84 -8.20 9.03
N VAL A 35 -13.18 -7.14 9.77
CA VAL A 35 -12.49 -5.85 9.65
C VAL A 35 -11.07 -6.06 10.15
N ALA A 36 -10.10 -5.87 9.26
CA ALA A 36 -8.69 -6.02 9.58
C ALA A 36 -8.13 -4.73 10.15
N ALA A 37 -8.47 -3.59 9.55
CA ALA A 37 -8.04 -2.29 10.05
C ALA A 37 -8.95 -1.16 9.58
N ARG A 38 -8.95 -0.06 10.34
CA ARG A 38 -9.64 1.18 10.01
C ARG A 38 -8.65 2.33 10.02
N VAL A 39 -8.70 3.14 8.97
CA VAL A 39 -8.02 4.44 8.91
C VAL A 39 -8.75 5.39 9.84
N GLN A 40 -8.04 5.99 10.78
CA GLN A 40 -8.55 7.09 11.61
C GLN A 40 -8.27 8.44 10.94
N GLY A 41 -9.20 9.40 11.11
CA GLY A 41 -9.09 10.76 10.57
C GLY A 41 -10.01 11.04 9.36
N ALA A 42 -10.23 12.33 9.07
CA ALA A 42 -11.16 12.81 8.03
C ALA A 42 -10.59 12.73 6.60
N GLU A 43 -9.49 12.02 6.39
CA GLU A 43 -8.81 11.93 5.10
C GLU A 43 -9.57 10.98 4.17
N LEU A 44 -10.64 11.50 3.57
CA LEU A 44 -11.49 10.78 2.64
C LEU A 44 -10.76 10.61 1.31
N VAL A 45 -10.31 9.38 1.10
CA VAL A 45 -9.35 9.00 0.07
C VAL A 45 -9.94 9.09 -1.33
N ARG A 46 -9.36 9.93 -2.19
CA ARG A 46 -9.68 10.01 -3.62
C ARG A 46 -8.82 9.08 -4.49
N SER A 47 -7.77 8.48 -3.93
CA SER A 47 -6.87 7.56 -4.65
C SER A 47 -6.93 6.13 -4.09
N PRO A 48 -7.33 5.12 -4.87
CA PRO A 48 -7.53 3.78 -4.37
C PRO A 48 -6.23 2.97 -4.18
N THR A 49 -5.03 3.57 -4.35
CA THR A 49 -3.78 2.81 -4.30
C THR A 49 -3.41 2.39 -2.89
N TRP A 50 -3.21 1.09 -2.70
CA TRP A 50 -2.68 0.51 -1.49
C TRP A 50 -1.89 -0.77 -1.81
N ALA A 51 -1.06 -1.19 -0.87
CA ALA A 51 -0.30 -2.42 -0.88
C ALA A 51 -0.27 -3.04 0.52
N LEU A 52 -0.09 -4.34 0.60
CA LEU A 52 0.04 -5.08 1.86
C LEU A 52 1.44 -5.69 1.95
N ASP A 53 2.17 -5.36 2.99
CA ASP A 53 3.30 -6.17 3.43
C ASP A 53 2.76 -7.31 4.29
N GLU A 54 2.80 -8.52 3.74
CA GLU A 54 2.28 -9.72 4.39
C GLU A 54 3.08 -10.13 5.62
N ALA A 55 4.40 -9.92 5.61
CA ALA A 55 5.27 -10.33 6.71
C ALA A 55 4.90 -9.56 7.99
N THR A 56 4.65 -8.26 7.83
CA THR A 56 4.32 -7.39 8.95
C THR A 56 2.81 -7.16 9.13
N GLU A 57 1.97 -7.67 8.23
CA GLU A 57 0.54 -7.33 8.12
C GLU A 57 0.32 -5.80 8.17
N THR A 58 1.15 -5.09 7.40
CA THR A 58 1.09 -3.64 7.27
C THR A 58 0.43 -3.27 5.96
N VAL A 59 -0.59 -2.43 6.02
CA VAL A 59 -1.16 -1.76 4.85
C VAL A 59 -0.46 -0.44 4.59
N TYR A 60 0.03 -0.27 3.38
CA TYR A 60 0.51 1.02 2.85
C TYR A 60 -0.56 1.57 1.92
N TYR A 61 -0.98 2.82 2.12
CA TYR A 61 -2.01 3.43 1.27
C TYR A 61 -1.71 4.90 0.99
N LYS A 62 -2.14 5.37 -0.17
CA LYS A 62 -2.12 6.80 -0.51
C LYS A 62 -3.50 7.42 -0.30
N PRO A 63 -3.69 8.32 0.68
CA PRO A 63 -4.98 8.96 0.88
C PRO A 63 -5.29 10.01 -0.20
N VAL A 64 -4.27 10.72 -0.67
CA VAL A 64 -4.41 11.76 -1.70
C VAL A 64 -3.48 11.43 -2.86
N TYR A 65 -4.01 11.54 -4.08
CA TYR A 65 -3.33 11.09 -5.29
C TYR A 65 -2.04 11.85 -5.57
N ASP A 66 -2.12 13.18 -5.49
CA ASP A 66 -1.10 14.16 -5.86
C ASP A 66 -0.16 14.52 -4.70
N GLN A 67 -0.29 13.83 -3.57
CA GLN A 67 0.61 14.03 -2.45
C GLN A 67 1.74 12.98 -2.44
N PRO A 68 2.98 13.42 -2.16
CA PRO A 68 4.11 12.52 -2.00
C PRO A 68 4.10 11.83 -0.62
N THR A 69 2.94 11.54 -0.06
CA THR A 69 2.78 10.88 1.24
C THR A 69 2.23 9.47 1.05
N VAL A 70 2.76 8.54 1.84
CA VAL A 70 2.21 7.20 2.01
C VAL A 70 1.93 6.99 3.47
N HIS A 71 0.75 6.47 3.78
CA HIS A 71 0.36 6.17 5.13
C HIS A 71 0.57 4.69 5.37
N LYS A 72 1.13 4.38 6.55
CA LYS A 72 1.34 3.03 7.06
C LYS A 72 0.29 2.76 8.11
N LEU A 73 -0.38 1.62 8.02
CA LEU A 73 -1.31 1.11 9.01
C LEU A 73 -0.92 -0.32 9.39
N ASP A 74 -0.41 -0.47 10.59
CA ASP A 74 -0.17 -1.78 11.19
C ASP A 74 -1.52 -2.37 11.58
N THR A 75 -1.92 -3.48 10.95
CA THR A 75 -3.27 -4.04 11.15
C THR A 75 -3.39 -4.86 12.44
N ARG A 76 -2.27 -5.20 13.09
CA ARG A 76 -2.25 -5.95 14.35
C ARG A 76 -2.47 -5.02 15.55
N THR A 77 -1.90 -3.83 15.50
CA THR A 77 -1.93 -2.84 16.58
C THR A 77 -2.89 -1.68 16.30
N GLY A 78 -3.26 -1.46 15.03
CA GLY A 78 -4.00 -0.29 14.58
C GLY A 78 -3.16 0.98 14.51
N SER A 79 -1.84 0.89 14.69
CA SER A 79 -0.94 2.05 14.68
C SER A 79 -0.84 2.66 13.28
N GLN A 80 -0.97 3.99 13.21
CA GLN A 80 -0.87 4.75 11.96
C GLN A 80 0.31 5.71 11.98
N SER A 81 1.01 5.79 10.86
CA SER A 81 2.05 6.79 10.63
C SER A 81 2.10 7.22 9.17
N THR A 82 2.72 8.37 8.92
CA THR A 82 2.91 8.91 7.57
C THR A 82 4.39 8.85 7.20
N LEU A 83 4.63 8.47 5.95
CA LEU A 83 5.95 8.37 5.34
C LEU A 83 6.00 9.31 4.14
N GLN A 84 7.10 10.04 4.03
CA GLN A 84 7.38 10.89 2.90
C GLN A 84 8.01 10.05 1.79
N LEU A 85 7.37 9.99 0.63
CA LEU A 85 7.96 9.38 -0.56
C LEU A 85 9.01 10.31 -1.18
N PRO A 86 9.98 9.75 -1.90
CA PRO A 86 10.84 10.51 -2.80
C PRO A 86 10.01 11.37 -3.77
N ALA A 87 10.49 12.58 -4.06
CA ALA A 87 9.77 13.53 -4.93
C ALA A 87 9.46 12.94 -6.32
N GLY A 88 8.24 13.14 -6.80
CA GLY A 88 7.76 12.63 -8.10
C GLY A 88 7.25 11.19 -8.10
N SER A 89 6.97 10.61 -6.92
CA SER A 89 6.49 9.24 -6.77
C SER A 89 4.95 9.18 -6.79
N ASP A 90 4.35 9.33 -7.97
CA ASP A 90 2.90 9.30 -8.14
C ASP A 90 2.46 7.98 -8.78
N MET A 91 1.78 7.12 -8.03
CA MET A 91 0.53 6.46 -8.44
C MET A 91 0.34 5.03 -7.98
N LEU A 92 1.36 4.15 -8.06
CA LEU A 92 1.18 2.73 -7.77
C LEU A 92 2.15 2.27 -6.69
N LEU A 93 1.63 1.45 -5.77
CA LEU A 93 2.39 0.82 -4.71
C LEU A 93 2.22 -0.69 -4.83
N ALA A 94 3.31 -1.43 -4.68
CA ALA A 94 3.29 -2.85 -4.42
C ALA A 94 4.32 -3.17 -3.34
N CYS A 95 4.01 -4.09 -2.43
CA CYS A 95 4.99 -4.60 -1.48
C CYS A 95 5.70 -5.79 -2.09
N THR A 96 7.01 -5.82 -1.91
CA THR A 96 7.84 -7.00 -2.18
C THR A 96 7.88 -7.89 -0.94
N GLY A 97 8.23 -9.17 -1.11
CA GLY A 97 8.30 -10.12 0.00
C GLY A 97 9.35 -9.78 1.06
N ASP A 98 10.29 -8.87 0.78
CA ASP A 98 11.27 -8.35 1.73
C ASP A 98 10.82 -7.05 2.44
N GLY A 99 9.57 -6.63 2.25
CA GLY A 99 8.98 -5.46 2.91
C GLY A 99 9.27 -4.12 2.23
N LYS A 100 9.99 -4.09 1.10
CA LYS A 100 10.20 -2.85 0.33
C LYS A 100 8.99 -2.53 -0.54
N LEU A 101 8.79 -1.26 -0.84
CA LEU A 101 7.74 -0.81 -1.76
C LEU A 101 8.32 -0.61 -3.17
N VAL A 102 7.68 -1.22 -4.16
CA VAL A 102 7.80 -0.80 -5.55
C VAL A 102 6.82 0.34 -5.77
N VAL A 103 7.36 1.48 -6.18
CA VAL A 103 6.60 2.68 -6.49
C VAL A 103 6.75 2.98 -7.97
N ARG A 104 5.64 3.14 -8.67
CA ARG A 104 5.64 3.72 -10.02
C ARG A 104 5.34 5.21 -9.91
N ALA A 105 6.13 6.01 -10.62
CA ALA A 105 5.83 7.41 -10.90
C ALA A 105 5.09 7.51 -12.25
N ASP A 106 3.94 8.18 -12.30
CA ASP A 106 3.02 8.24 -13.43
C ASP A 106 3.66 8.85 -14.68
N ASN A 107 4.51 9.84 -14.45
CA ASN A 107 5.16 10.67 -15.44
C ASN A 107 6.61 10.25 -15.73
N LYS A 108 7.14 9.23 -15.05
CA LYS A 108 8.44 8.62 -15.36
C LYS A 108 8.22 7.16 -15.73
N VAL A 109 8.83 6.67 -16.81
CA VAL A 109 8.76 5.26 -17.24
C VAL A 109 9.60 4.34 -16.33
N GLN A 110 9.74 4.68 -15.05
CA GLN A 110 10.65 4.02 -14.12
C GLN A 110 9.89 3.54 -12.89
N LEU A 111 10.09 2.26 -12.57
CA LEU A 111 9.74 1.70 -11.28
C LEU A 111 10.87 2.02 -10.31
N GLN A 112 10.53 2.35 -9.08
CA GLN A 112 11.48 2.67 -8.02
C GLN A 112 11.25 1.70 -6.86
N LEU A 113 12.33 1.12 -6.33
CA LEU A 113 12.28 0.32 -5.12
C LEU A 113 12.69 1.21 -3.94
N TRP A 114 11.77 1.37 -3.00
CA TRP A 114 11.95 2.19 -1.81
C TRP A 114 11.88 1.33 -0.54
N ASP A 115 12.80 1.59 0.39
CA ASP A 115 12.85 0.91 1.68
C ASP A 115 12.14 1.78 2.74
N PRO A 116 10.96 1.37 3.25
CA PRO A 116 10.25 2.12 4.28
C PRO A 116 10.98 2.15 5.62
N ALA A 117 11.91 1.22 5.89
CA ALA A 117 12.73 1.24 7.09
C ALA A 117 13.85 2.29 7.00
N GLN A 118 14.18 2.74 5.79
CA GLN A 118 15.24 3.72 5.52
C GLN A 118 14.71 4.86 4.64
N PRO A 119 13.74 5.65 5.13
CA PRO A 119 12.99 6.61 4.31
C PRO A 119 13.85 7.74 3.74
N GLN A 120 15.05 7.98 4.31
CA GLN A 120 16.00 9.00 3.84
C GLN A 120 16.92 8.51 2.72
N GLN A 121 16.95 7.19 2.43
CA GLN A 121 17.76 6.67 1.34
C GLN A 121 17.08 6.91 -0.01
N ALA A 122 17.91 7.24 -1.00
CA ALA A 122 17.44 7.36 -2.37
C ALA A 122 16.88 6.01 -2.86
N PRO A 123 15.75 6.00 -3.58
CA PRO A 123 15.20 4.76 -4.10
C PRO A 123 16.10 4.17 -5.18
N VAL A 124 16.09 2.85 -5.30
CA VAL A 124 16.77 2.16 -6.39
C VAL A 124 15.87 2.22 -7.63
N VAL A 125 16.37 2.82 -8.72
CA VAL A 125 15.65 2.82 -9.99
C VAL A 125 15.72 1.42 -10.61
N LEU A 126 14.57 0.79 -10.76
CA LEU A 126 14.41 -0.47 -11.47
C LEU A 126 14.27 -0.18 -12.96
N ALA A 127 15.39 -0.25 -13.69
CA ALA A 127 15.36 -0.17 -15.15
C ALA A 127 14.99 -1.54 -15.73
N GLY A 128 13.89 -1.61 -16.47
CA GLY A 128 13.59 -2.77 -17.31
C GLY A 128 14.46 -2.75 -18.56
N ARG A 129 15.15 -3.87 -18.85
CA ARG A 129 15.49 -4.20 -20.25
C ARG A 129 14.29 -4.96 -20.81
N GLU A 130 13.65 -4.40 -21.84
CA GLU A 130 12.90 -5.23 -22.80
C GLU A 130 13.92 -6.16 -23.46
N VAL A 131 13.65 -7.47 -23.43
CA VAL A 131 14.41 -8.47 -24.20
C VAL A 131 13.47 -9.08 -25.21
#